data_AF-A0A523F191-F1
#
_entry.id   AF-A0A523F191-F1
#
_cell.length_a   1.000
_cell.length_b   1.000
_cell.length_c   1.000
_cell.angle_alpha   90.00
_cell.angle_beta   90.00
_cell.angle_gamma   90.00
#
_symmetry.space_group_name_H-M   'P 1'
#
loop_
_entity.id
_entity.type
_entity.pdbx_description
1 polymer ?
#
loop_
_entity_poly.entity_id
_entity_poly.type
_entity_poly.pdbx_seq_one_letter_code
_entity_poly.pdbx_strand_id
1 'polypeptide(L)'
;MELIVESTGESSMEADVMELVRDNWADLGIKMFTRTSQRDIFRSRVAAGSTIMSVWAGVDNGAPTLAHSPADFVPSDPYQLQWPSWGTYASTRGKAGEPIDDPAVARLVTLYEKWLVAEDDPAKRAIWDEILDINADQVFVIGIVTATLAPIVVSNRLRNVPETGISSFDPYAYFGVYEMDAFWLTDAGEGN
;
A
#
# COMPACT_ATOMS: atom_id res chain seq x y z
N MET A 1 -13.16 -11.86 -22.84
CA MET A 1 -13.44 -11.09 -21.62
C MET A 1 -12.84 -9.70 -21.80
N GLU A 2 -13.58 -8.64 -21.49
CA GLU A 2 -13.07 -7.26 -21.52
C GLU A 2 -13.03 -6.71 -20.10
N LEU A 3 -11.91 -6.12 -19.70
CA LEU A 3 -11.69 -5.57 -18.37
C LEU A 3 -11.24 -4.11 -18.46
N ILE A 4 -11.84 -3.26 -17.63
CA ILE A 4 -11.42 -1.86 -17.48
C ILE A 4 -10.69 -1.74 -16.14
N VAL A 5 -9.45 -1.25 -16.19
CA VAL A 5 -8.66 -0.89 -15.00
C VAL A 5 -8.64 0.63 -14.87
N GLU A 6 -9.08 1.13 -13.73
CA GLU A 6 -9.13 2.57 -13.45
C GLU A 6 -7.88 3.07 -12.71
N SER A 7 -7.38 4.25 -13.08
CA SER A 7 -6.24 4.95 -12.45
C SER A 7 -6.56 6.45 -12.33
N THR A 8 -5.79 7.18 -11.52
CA THR A 8 -5.84 8.65 -11.48
C THR A 8 -5.15 9.31 -12.67
N GLY A 9 -4.23 8.60 -13.34
CA GLY A 9 -3.39 9.15 -14.40
C GLY A 9 -2.42 10.23 -13.89
N GLU A 10 -2.18 10.31 -12.58
CA GLU A 10 -1.26 11.27 -11.97
C GLU A 10 0.21 10.90 -12.19
N SER A 11 0.48 9.64 -12.53
CA SER A 11 1.81 9.09 -12.77
C SER A 11 1.90 8.48 -14.17
N SER A 12 2.87 8.93 -14.98
CA SER A 12 3.16 8.29 -16.28
C SER A 12 3.66 6.86 -16.10
N MET A 13 4.34 6.56 -14.98
CA MET A 13 4.85 5.23 -14.68
C MET A 13 3.73 4.20 -14.51
N GLU A 14 2.60 4.59 -13.91
CA GLU A 14 1.44 3.71 -13.82
C GLU A 14 0.90 3.37 -15.22
N ALA A 15 0.84 4.35 -16.13
CA ALA A 15 0.38 4.12 -17.49
C ALA A 15 1.28 3.13 -18.24
N ASP A 16 2.61 3.34 -18.18
CA ASP A 16 3.60 2.46 -18.82
C ASP A 16 3.51 1.01 -18.28
N VAL A 17 3.39 0.86 -16.96
CA VAL A 17 3.25 -0.46 -16.32
C VAL A 17 1.95 -1.13 -16.77
N MET A 18 0.84 -0.40 -16.84
CA MET A 18 -0.43 -0.98 -17.28
C MET A 18 -0.43 -1.36 -18.77
N GLU A 19 0.37 -0.73 -19.62
CA GLU A 19 0.58 -1.19 -21.00
C GLU A 19 1.29 -2.56 -21.04
N LEU A 20 2.32 -2.76 -20.22
CA LEU A 20 3.00 -4.06 -20.12
C LEU A 20 2.07 -5.16 -19.58
N VAL A 21 1.26 -4.85 -18.56
CA VAL A 21 0.26 -5.78 -18.04
C VAL A 21 -0.77 -6.12 -19.12
N ARG A 22 -1.21 -5.13 -19.90
CA ARG A 22 -2.15 -5.33 -21.01
C ARG A 22 -1.64 -6.35 -22.01
N ASP A 23 -0.39 -6.22 -22.43
CA ASP A 23 0.21 -7.09 -23.44
C ASP A 23 0.37 -8.51 -22.90
N ASN A 24 0.86 -8.67 -21.66
CA ASN A 24 0.96 -9.99 -21.00
C ASN A 24 -0.41 -10.66 -20.83
N TRP A 25 -1.45 -9.89 -20.49
CA TRP A 25 -2.80 -10.43 -20.31
C TRP A 25 -3.49 -10.72 -21.64
N ALA A 26 -3.10 -10.05 -22.73
CA ALA A 26 -3.58 -10.35 -24.07
C ALA A 26 -3.15 -11.76 -24.51
N ASP A 27 -1.94 -12.21 -24.14
CA ASP A 27 -1.47 -13.58 -24.38
C ASP A 27 -2.33 -14.63 -23.65
N LEU A 28 -3.00 -14.23 -22.57
CA LEU A 28 -3.97 -15.04 -21.81
C LEU A 28 -5.41 -14.91 -22.35
N GLY A 29 -5.62 -14.13 -23.42
CA GLY A 29 -6.94 -13.86 -23.99
C GLY A 29 -7.80 -12.86 -23.21
N ILE A 30 -7.19 -12.10 -22.29
CA ILE A 30 -7.86 -11.08 -21.49
C ILE A 30 -7.63 -9.71 -22.14
N LYS A 31 -8.70 -9.08 -22.61
CA LYS A 31 -8.62 -7.77 -23.23
C LYS A 31 -8.76 -6.68 -22.17
N MET A 32 -7.67 -5.96 -21.89
CA MET A 32 -7.64 -4.93 -20.85
C MET A 32 -7.58 -3.52 -21.46
N PHE A 33 -8.26 -2.58 -20.80
CA PHE A 33 -8.22 -1.15 -21.11
C PHE A 33 -7.99 -0.34 -19.84
N THR A 34 -7.08 0.63 -19.90
CA THR A 34 -6.85 1.56 -18.80
C THR A 34 -7.73 2.80 -18.98
N ARG A 35 -8.42 3.23 -17.92
CA ARG A 35 -9.17 4.49 -17.89
C ARG A 35 -8.63 5.39 -16.80
N THR A 36 -8.25 6.59 -17.17
CA THR A 36 -7.80 7.62 -16.22
C THR A 36 -8.91 8.60 -15.90
N SER A 37 -9.01 9.03 -14.64
CA SER A 37 -9.90 10.12 -14.22
C SER A 37 -9.30 10.88 -13.04
N GLN A 38 -9.77 12.10 -12.76
CA GLN A 38 -9.30 12.84 -11.59
C GLN A 38 -9.53 12.03 -10.30
N ARG A 39 -8.60 12.11 -9.35
CA ARG A 39 -8.59 11.33 -8.11
C ARG A 39 -9.93 11.31 -7.37
N ASP A 40 -10.60 12.45 -7.26
CA ASP A 40 -11.89 12.54 -6.56
C ASP A 40 -13.00 11.78 -7.29
N ILE A 41 -13.03 11.87 -8.63
CA ILE A 41 -13.98 11.12 -9.47
C ILE A 41 -13.69 9.62 -9.35
N PHE A 42 -12.42 9.23 -9.48
CA PHE A 42 -11.97 7.86 -9.33
C PHE A 42 -12.38 7.25 -7.98
N ARG A 43 -12.05 7.93 -6.87
CA ARG A 43 -12.41 7.48 -5.52
C ARG A 43 -13.91 7.41 -5.30
N SER A 44 -14.67 8.38 -5.81
CA SER A 44 -16.13 8.37 -5.73
C SER A 44 -16.72 7.15 -6.44
N ARG A 45 -16.18 6.77 -7.60
CA ARG A 45 -16.61 5.57 -8.34
C ARG A 45 -16.28 4.28 -7.62
N VAL A 46 -15.09 4.18 -7.04
CA VAL A 46 -14.67 3.03 -6.22
C VAL A 46 -15.58 2.88 -5.02
N ALA A 47 -15.81 3.96 -4.26
CA ALA A 47 -16.72 3.95 -3.12
C ALA A 47 -18.18 3.60 -3.51
N ALA A 48 -18.60 3.93 -4.73
CA ALA A 48 -19.91 3.58 -5.26
C ALA A 48 -20.00 2.17 -5.87
N GLY A 49 -18.94 1.36 -5.80
CA GLY A 49 -18.91 0.01 -6.38
C GLY A 49 -18.98 -0.02 -7.92
N SER A 50 -18.69 1.11 -8.57
CA SER A 50 -18.77 1.26 -10.03
C SER A 50 -17.45 0.97 -10.75
N THR A 51 -16.41 0.57 -10.01
CA THR A 51 -15.08 0.24 -10.51
C THR A 51 -14.89 -1.27 -10.42
N ILE A 52 -14.55 -1.92 -11.53
CA ILE A 52 -14.33 -3.37 -11.57
C ILE A 52 -12.91 -3.73 -11.12
N MET A 53 -11.92 -2.97 -11.60
CA MET A 53 -10.52 -3.11 -11.20
C MET A 53 -9.87 -1.74 -11.17
N SER A 54 -8.88 -1.57 -10.31
CA SER A 54 -8.11 -0.34 -10.21
C SER A 54 -6.64 -0.62 -9.97
N VAL A 55 -5.81 0.38 -10.26
CA VAL A 55 -4.38 0.38 -9.94
C VAL A 55 -4.07 1.58 -9.04
N TRP A 56 -3.15 1.37 -8.11
CA TRP A 56 -2.67 2.38 -7.18
C TRP A 56 -1.23 2.08 -6.78
N ALA A 57 -0.62 2.99 -6.02
CA ALA A 57 0.56 2.68 -5.25
C ALA A 57 0.29 1.48 -4.33
N GLY A 58 1.30 0.64 -4.12
CA GLY A 58 1.21 -0.49 -3.20
C GLY A 58 1.14 -0.05 -1.74
N VAL A 59 1.31 -1.03 -0.85
CA VAL A 59 1.43 -0.81 0.59
C VAL A 59 2.62 0.11 0.88
N ASP A 60 2.40 1.18 1.65
CA ASP A 60 3.44 2.19 1.90
C ASP A 60 4.55 1.66 2.81
N ASN A 61 4.21 0.77 3.75
CA ASN A 61 5.13 0.17 4.71
C ASN A 61 6.26 -0.60 3.99
N GLY A 62 7.38 0.07 3.73
CA GLY A 62 8.50 -0.45 2.96
C GLY A 62 9.37 -1.49 3.68
N ALA A 63 9.13 -1.73 4.97
CA ALA A 63 9.80 -2.77 5.76
C ALA A 63 8.86 -3.25 6.88
N PRO A 64 7.80 -4.02 6.54
CA PRO A 64 6.84 -4.45 7.55
C PRO A 64 7.51 -5.32 8.61
N THR A 65 7.28 -4.96 9.87
CA THR A 65 7.65 -5.79 11.02
C THR A 65 6.37 -6.14 11.79
N LEU A 66 6.45 -7.15 12.65
CA LEU A 66 5.33 -7.54 13.54
C LEU A 66 4.82 -6.40 14.45
N ALA A 67 5.65 -5.37 14.65
CA ALA A 67 5.31 -4.18 15.41
C ALA A 67 4.55 -3.13 14.58
N HIS A 68 4.61 -3.20 13.25
CA HIS A 68 3.88 -2.29 12.37
C HIS A 68 2.45 -2.77 12.17
N SER A 69 1.55 -1.81 11.96
CA SER A 69 0.13 -2.09 11.75
C SER A 69 -0.11 -2.91 10.49
N PRO A 70 -0.94 -3.97 10.53
CA PRO A 70 -1.40 -4.68 9.34
C PRO A 70 -2.59 -4.01 8.66
N ALA A 71 -2.92 -2.75 8.99
CA ALA A 71 -4.11 -2.03 8.51
C ALA A 71 -4.30 -2.08 6.98
N ASP A 72 -3.22 -2.03 6.20
CA ASP A 72 -3.26 -2.09 4.73
C ASP A 72 -3.71 -3.45 4.16
N PHE A 73 -3.64 -4.51 4.97
CA PHE A 73 -3.98 -5.89 4.61
C PHE A 73 -5.34 -6.34 5.14
N VAL A 74 -6.11 -5.43 5.75
CA VAL A 74 -7.43 -5.68 6.33
C VAL A 74 -8.38 -4.52 5.97
N PRO A 75 -9.71 -4.72 5.94
CA PRO A 75 -10.67 -3.66 5.62
C PRO A 75 -10.82 -2.69 6.80
N SER A 76 -9.86 -1.79 6.95
CA SER A 76 -9.80 -0.85 8.08
C SER A 76 -10.15 0.58 7.68
N ASP A 77 -10.09 0.92 6.39
CA ASP A 77 -10.24 2.29 5.90
C ASP A 77 -11.10 2.34 4.62
N PRO A 78 -12.05 3.29 4.51
CA PRO A 78 -12.90 3.46 3.31
C PRO A 78 -12.14 3.83 2.02
N TYR A 79 -10.90 4.30 2.12
CA TYR A 79 -10.04 4.67 0.98
C TYR A 79 -9.27 3.48 0.38
N GLN A 80 -9.33 2.30 1.02
CA GLN A 80 -8.74 1.08 0.48
C GLN A 80 -9.58 0.58 -0.69
N LEU A 81 -8.97 0.53 -1.88
CA LEU A 81 -9.70 0.37 -3.14
C LEU A 81 -10.28 -1.03 -3.33
N GLN A 82 -9.70 -2.04 -2.69
CA GLN A 82 -10.09 -3.44 -2.78
C GLN A 82 -11.34 -3.79 -1.95
N TRP A 83 -11.72 -2.94 -0.97
CA TRP A 83 -12.85 -3.21 -0.08
C TRP A 83 -13.46 -1.92 0.55
N PRO A 84 -13.80 -0.89 -0.24
CA PRO A 84 -14.19 0.43 0.31
C PRO A 84 -15.46 0.36 1.18
N SER A 85 -16.42 -0.49 0.81
CA SER A 85 -17.68 -0.69 1.55
C SER A 85 -17.44 -1.39 2.90
N TRP A 86 -16.67 -2.48 2.90
CA TRP A 86 -16.29 -3.19 4.14
C TRP A 86 -15.35 -2.37 5.03
N GLY A 87 -14.44 -1.59 4.45
CA GLY A 87 -13.60 -0.64 5.19
C GLY A 87 -14.43 0.44 5.88
N THR A 88 -15.48 0.93 5.23
CA THR A 88 -16.47 1.83 5.87
C THR A 88 -17.19 1.12 7.01
N TYR A 89 -17.60 -0.14 6.81
CA TYR A 89 -18.28 -0.92 7.84
C TYR A 89 -17.43 -1.16 9.09
N ALA A 90 -16.19 -1.61 8.92
CA ALA A 90 -15.29 -1.85 10.03
C ALA A 90 -14.92 -0.55 10.77
N SER A 91 -14.49 0.49 10.04
CA SER A 91 -14.09 1.78 10.65
C SER A 91 -15.21 2.47 11.42
N THR A 92 -16.46 2.30 10.98
CA THR A 92 -17.63 2.90 11.64
C THR A 92 -18.30 1.98 12.67
N ARG A 93 -17.74 0.78 12.90
CA ARG A 93 -18.34 -0.27 13.75
C ARG A 93 -19.78 -0.63 13.35
N GLY A 94 -19.99 -0.79 12.05
CA GLY A 94 -21.25 -1.23 11.45
C GLY A 94 -22.32 -0.15 11.32
N LYS A 95 -21.99 1.13 11.49
CA LYS A 95 -22.96 2.23 11.34
C LYS A 95 -23.21 2.64 9.88
N ALA A 96 -22.26 2.36 9.00
CA ALA A 96 -22.33 2.66 7.57
C ALA A 96 -21.55 1.60 6.76
N GLY A 97 -21.66 1.61 5.45
CA GLY A 97 -21.09 0.56 4.59
C GLY A 97 -21.92 -0.72 4.59
N GLU A 98 -21.37 -1.79 4.03
CA GLU A 98 -22.03 -3.08 3.95
C GLU A 98 -21.50 -4.06 4.99
N PRO A 99 -22.37 -4.87 5.62
CA PRO A 99 -21.93 -5.98 6.45
C PRO A 99 -20.96 -6.89 5.71
N ILE A 100 -19.89 -7.29 6.39
CA ILE A 100 -18.90 -8.22 5.85
C ILE A 100 -19.53 -9.62 5.79
N ASP A 101 -19.77 -10.11 4.57
CA ASP A 101 -20.37 -11.41 4.28
C ASP A 101 -19.35 -12.45 3.79
N ASP A 102 -18.13 -12.02 3.45
CA ASP A 102 -17.01 -12.91 3.14
C ASP A 102 -16.32 -13.43 4.42
N PRO A 103 -16.23 -14.76 4.62
CA PRO A 103 -15.62 -15.35 5.83
C PRO A 103 -14.13 -15.03 6.00
N ALA A 104 -13.36 -14.95 4.91
CA ALA A 104 -11.93 -14.64 4.98
C ALA A 104 -11.73 -13.18 5.38
N VAL A 105 -12.52 -12.27 4.84
CA VAL A 105 -12.49 -10.85 5.21
C VAL A 105 -12.97 -10.62 6.64
N ALA A 106 -14.01 -11.33 7.10
CA ALA A 106 -14.45 -11.26 8.49
C ALA A 106 -13.35 -11.77 9.46
N ARG A 107 -12.58 -12.78 9.04
CA ARG A 107 -11.42 -13.26 9.78
C ARG A 107 -10.32 -12.19 9.85
N LEU A 108 -10.02 -11.50 8.74
CA LEU A 108 -9.05 -10.39 8.72
C LEU A 108 -9.40 -9.29 9.74
N VAL A 109 -10.68 -8.88 9.82
CA VAL A 109 -11.13 -7.89 10.82
C VAL A 109 -10.90 -8.41 12.24
N THR A 110 -11.28 -9.66 12.51
CA THR A 110 -11.09 -10.29 13.83
C THR A 110 -9.60 -10.36 14.20
N LEU A 111 -8.72 -10.67 13.24
CA LEU A 111 -7.28 -10.72 13.43
C LEU A 111 -6.72 -9.33 13.74
N TYR A 112 -7.18 -8.29 13.02
CA TYR A 112 -6.75 -6.93 13.29
C TYR A 112 -7.15 -6.45 14.69
N GLU A 113 -8.38 -6.72 15.12
CA GLU A 113 -8.84 -6.41 16.47
C GLU A 113 -7.98 -7.10 17.55
N LYS A 114 -7.58 -8.35 17.32
CA LYS A 114 -6.66 -9.07 18.21
C LYS A 114 -5.27 -8.45 18.21
N TRP A 115 -4.75 -8.06 17.05
CA TRP A 115 -3.43 -7.44 16.93
C TRP A 115 -3.37 -6.12 17.72
N LEU A 116 -4.44 -5.32 17.69
CA LEU A 116 -4.54 -4.05 18.42
C LEU A 116 -4.41 -4.20 19.93
N VAL A 117 -4.76 -5.35 20.49
CA VAL A 117 -4.72 -5.63 21.95
C VAL A 117 -3.65 -6.65 22.34
N ALA A 118 -2.88 -7.18 21.38
CA ALA A 118 -1.82 -8.14 21.66
C ALA A 118 -0.63 -7.43 22.33
N GLU A 119 -0.13 -8.02 23.42
CA GLU A 119 0.94 -7.43 24.24
C GLU A 119 2.32 -8.06 23.93
N ASP A 120 2.35 -9.30 23.46
CA ASP A 120 3.59 -10.04 23.20
C ASP A 120 3.89 -10.22 21.69
N ASP A 121 5.17 -10.20 21.37
CA ASP A 121 5.66 -10.34 19.99
C ASP A 121 5.28 -11.69 19.34
N PRO A 122 5.33 -12.85 20.04
CA PRO A 122 4.86 -14.12 19.50
C PRO A 122 3.39 -14.08 19.05
N ALA A 123 2.50 -13.52 19.86
CA ALA A 123 1.09 -13.37 19.50
C ALA A 123 0.91 -12.45 18.30
N LYS A 124 1.57 -11.29 18.28
CA LYS A 124 1.53 -10.37 17.13
C LYS A 124 2.03 -11.02 15.86
N ARG A 125 3.11 -11.82 15.93
CA ARG A 125 3.65 -12.55 14.79
C ARG A 125 2.67 -13.56 14.24
N ALA A 126 2.10 -14.42 15.10
CA ALA A 126 1.14 -15.43 14.65
C ALA A 126 -0.09 -14.79 13.97
N ILE A 127 -0.55 -13.65 14.47
CA ILE A 127 -1.64 -12.88 13.86
C ILE A 127 -1.22 -12.32 12.50
N TRP A 128 -0.02 -11.73 12.42
CA TRP A 128 0.53 -11.19 11.17
C TRP A 128 0.67 -12.27 10.09
N ASP A 129 1.25 -13.42 10.46
CA ASP A 129 1.43 -14.56 9.55
C ASP A 129 0.07 -15.01 8.99
N GLU A 130 -0.96 -15.13 9.85
CA GLU A 130 -2.30 -15.52 9.40
C GLU A 130 -2.97 -14.47 8.49
N ILE A 131 -2.77 -13.18 8.74
CA ILE A 131 -3.24 -12.10 7.86
C ILE A 131 -2.61 -12.23 6.47
N LEU A 132 -1.30 -12.49 6.41
CA LEU A 132 -0.56 -12.63 5.16
C LEU A 132 -0.98 -13.90 4.40
N ASP A 133 -1.15 -15.03 5.09
CA ASP A 133 -1.62 -16.27 4.50
C ASP A 133 -2.99 -16.09 3.83
N ILE A 134 -3.93 -15.42 4.52
CA ILE A 134 -5.26 -15.13 3.96
C ILE A 134 -5.15 -14.24 2.72
N ASN A 135 -4.32 -13.20 2.75
CA ASN A 135 -4.14 -12.31 1.59
C ASN A 135 -3.50 -13.04 0.40
N ALA A 136 -2.56 -13.96 0.65
CA ALA A 136 -1.93 -14.77 -0.39
C ALA A 136 -2.91 -15.77 -1.01
N ASP A 137 -3.77 -16.39 -0.20
CA ASP A 137 -4.76 -17.38 -0.66
C ASP A 137 -5.91 -16.73 -1.44
N GLN A 138 -6.39 -15.57 -0.99
CA GLN A 138 -7.57 -14.90 -1.59
C GLN A 138 -7.21 -13.94 -2.72
N VAL A 139 -5.97 -13.44 -2.78
CA VAL A 139 -5.45 -12.55 -3.84
C VAL A 139 -6.33 -11.30 -4.01
N PHE A 140 -6.65 -10.61 -2.92
CA PHE A 140 -7.44 -9.36 -2.95
C PHE A 140 -6.75 -8.25 -3.77
N VAL A 141 -5.42 -8.30 -3.86
CA VAL A 141 -4.58 -7.38 -4.64
C VAL A 141 -3.53 -8.20 -5.40
N ILE A 142 -3.29 -7.82 -6.66
CA ILE A 142 -2.21 -8.39 -7.48
C ILE A 142 -1.05 -7.40 -7.47
N GLY A 143 0.03 -7.74 -6.77
CA GLY A 143 1.27 -6.96 -6.77
C GLY A 143 2.01 -7.09 -8.10
N ILE A 144 2.51 -5.97 -8.65
CA ILE A 144 3.28 -5.96 -9.90
C ILE A 144 4.79 -5.92 -9.61
N VAL A 145 5.22 -4.91 -8.87
CA VAL A 145 6.62 -4.73 -8.42
C VAL A 145 6.64 -4.18 -7.00
N THR A 146 7.71 -4.47 -6.26
CA THR A 146 7.96 -3.96 -4.92
C THR A 146 9.45 -3.61 -4.77
N ALA A 147 9.80 -2.94 -3.67
CA ALA A 147 11.18 -2.59 -3.31
C ALA A 147 11.92 -1.74 -4.38
N THR A 148 11.23 -0.78 -4.97
CA THR A 148 11.83 0.19 -5.90
C THR A 148 12.90 1.02 -5.19
N LEU A 149 14.06 1.18 -5.82
CA LEU A 149 15.14 2.02 -5.30
C LEU A 149 14.76 3.51 -5.37
N ALA A 150 14.83 4.19 -4.23
CA ALA A 150 14.65 5.63 -4.11
C ALA A 150 16.02 6.32 -4.02
N PRO A 151 16.57 6.86 -5.13
CA PRO A 151 17.84 7.57 -5.09
C PRO A 151 17.68 8.90 -4.33
N ILE A 152 18.48 9.10 -3.30
CA ILE A 152 18.55 10.35 -2.53
C ILE A 152 19.85 11.07 -2.87
N VAL A 153 19.74 12.36 -3.20
CA VAL A 153 20.92 13.22 -3.43
C VAL A 153 21.28 13.92 -2.13
N VAL A 154 22.50 13.69 -1.67
CA VAL A 154 23.04 14.30 -0.45
C VAL A 154 24.22 15.20 -0.84
N SER A 155 24.30 16.37 -0.22
CA SER A 155 25.48 17.24 -0.38
C SER A 155 26.74 16.53 0.15
N ASN A 156 27.86 16.63 -0.57
CA ASN A 156 29.16 16.12 -0.09
C ASN A 156 29.61 16.72 1.25
N ARG A 157 28.99 17.84 1.67
CA ARG A 157 29.24 18.50 2.95
C ARG A 157 28.39 17.95 4.09
N LEU A 158 27.26 17.33 3.80
CA LEU A 158 26.41 16.73 4.83
C LEU A 158 26.95 15.35 5.19
N ARG A 159 27.31 15.18 6.45
CA ARG A 159 27.92 13.97 7.00
C ARG A 159 26.94 13.27 7.93
N ASN A 160 27.27 12.02 8.22
CA ASN A 160 26.49 11.11 9.06
C ASN A 160 25.14 10.68 8.47
N VAL A 161 24.94 10.86 7.16
CA VAL A 161 23.80 10.29 6.43
C VAL A 161 24.15 8.85 6.03
N PRO A 162 23.31 7.84 6.32
CA PRO A 162 23.53 6.47 5.86
C PRO A 162 23.61 6.36 4.33
N GLU A 163 24.50 5.51 3.83
CA GLU A 163 24.63 5.25 2.38
C GLU A 163 23.40 4.52 1.82
N THR A 164 22.79 3.66 2.64
CA THR A 164 21.58 2.91 2.29
C THR A 164 20.58 2.98 3.42
N GLY A 165 19.30 3.02 3.09
CA GLY A 165 18.21 3.02 4.05
C GLY A 165 16.86 2.69 3.41
N ILE A 166 15.87 2.47 4.28
CA ILE A 166 14.44 2.42 3.98
C ILE A 166 13.92 3.81 3.59
N SER A 167 13.21 3.90 2.47
CA SER A 167 12.47 5.10 2.07
C SER A 167 10.98 4.80 2.12
N SER A 168 10.35 5.12 3.25
CA SER A 168 8.94 4.84 3.54
C SER A 168 8.38 5.94 4.43
N PHE A 169 7.15 6.38 4.21
CA PHE A 169 6.54 7.40 5.08
C PHE A 169 6.00 6.76 6.36
N ASP A 170 5.11 5.77 6.27
CA ASP A 170 4.63 5.06 7.46
C ASP A 170 5.53 3.82 7.74
N PRO A 171 6.06 3.61 8.96
CA PRO A 171 6.08 4.48 10.15
C PRO A 171 7.33 5.37 10.26
N TYR A 172 8.21 5.36 9.25
CA TYR A 172 9.57 5.89 9.36
C TYR A 172 9.74 7.38 9.08
N ALA A 173 8.68 8.05 8.62
CA ALA A 173 8.62 9.44 8.18
C ALA A 173 9.76 9.81 7.20
N TYR A 174 10.04 8.93 6.23
CA TYR A 174 11.20 8.95 5.35
C TYR A 174 12.52 9.00 6.11
N PHE A 175 12.97 10.20 6.45
CA PHE A 175 14.24 10.42 7.14
C PHE A 175 14.12 10.38 8.66
N GLY A 176 12.90 10.35 9.22
CA GLY A 176 12.65 10.37 10.67
C GLY A 176 13.35 9.24 11.43
N VAL A 177 13.52 8.07 10.80
CA VAL A 177 14.20 6.91 11.38
C VAL A 177 15.73 7.05 11.45
N TYR A 178 16.34 8.05 10.79
CA TYR A 178 17.80 8.18 10.69
C TYR A 178 18.40 9.21 11.64
N GLU A 179 17.69 9.60 12.70
CA GLU A 179 18.22 10.54 13.71
C GLU A 179 18.83 11.77 13.03
N MET A 180 18.03 12.50 12.24
CA MET A 180 18.52 13.62 11.43
C MET A 180 19.25 14.71 12.25
N ASP A 181 19.01 14.76 13.55
CA ASP A 181 19.71 15.62 14.51
C ASP A 181 21.19 15.24 14.71
N ALA A 182 21.58 14.02 14.34
CA ALA A 182 22.96 13.57 14.31
C ALA A 182 23.70 13.94 13.00
N PHE A 183 23.00 14.49 11.99
CA PHE A 183 23.63 14.94 10.76
C PHE A 183 24.38 16.27 10.97
N TRP A 184 25.49 16.46 10.28
CA TRP A 184 26.30 17.69 10.44
C TRP A 184 26.95 18.14 9.12
N LEU A 185 27.14 19.45 8.98
CA LEU A 185 27.80 20.04 7.82
C LEU A 185 29.29 20.22 8.08
N THR A 186 30.13 19.80 7.15
CA THR A 186 31.53 20.24 7.12
C THR A 186 31.63 21.69 6.67
N ASP A 187 32.67 22.38 7.16
CA ASP A 187 33.09 23.67 6.61
C ASP A 187 33.26 23.58 5.09
N ALA A 188 33.05 24.70 4.41
CA ALA A 188 33.24 24.77 2.97
C ALA A 188 34.74 24.65 2.66
N GLY A 189 35.22 23.42 2.43
CA GLY A 189 36.41 23.23 1.61
C GLY A 189 36.08 23.71 0.20
N GLU A 190 36.94 24.58 -0.34
CA GLU A 190 36.79 25.18 -1.68
C GLU A 190 36.32 24.14 -2.70
N GLY A 191 35.24 24.49 -3.41
CA GLY A 191 34.54 23.58 -4.29
C GLY A 191 35.41 23.05 -5.43
N ASN A 192 35.09 21.84 -5.87
CA ASN A 192 35.36 21.39 -7.23
C ASN A 192 34.04 21.37 -7.99
#